data_AF-A0A965J0B4-F1
#
_entry.id   AF-A0A965J0B4-F1
#
_cell.length_a   1.000
_cell.length_b   1.000
_cell.length_c   1.000
_cell.angle_alpha   90.00
_cell.angle_beta   90.00
_cell.angle_gamma   90.00
#
_symmetry.space_group_name_H-M   'P 1'
#
loop_
_entity.id
_entity.type
_entity.pdbx_description
1 polymer ?
#
loop_
_entity_poly.entity_id
_entity_poly.type
_entity_poly.pdbx_seq_one_letter_code
_entity_poly.pdbx_strand_id
1 'polypeptide(L)' 'MPIPKPNKNESEKDFMQRCMSDSVMVNEYDTDQRFAVCQDAFKTKLAGEKISFDFDGTLTTKRGYEKAKQLINTFYKLL' A
#
# COMPACT_ATOMS: atom_id res chain seq x y z
N MET A 1 6.77 4.27 -12.45
CA MET A 1 6.32 3.06 -13.16
C MET A 1 4.82 2.91 -12.92
N PRO A 2 3.99 2.74 -13.96
CA PRO A 2 2.54 2.73 -13.80
C PRO A 2 2.04 1.36 -13.32
N ILE A 3 2.05 1.13 -12.00
CA ILE A 3 1.34 -0.01 -11.41
C ILE A 3 -0.17 0.24 -11.56
N PRO A 4 -0.95 -0.71 -12.10
CA PRO A 4 -2.39 -0.57 -12.23
C PRO A 4 -3.05 -0.24 -10.87
N LYS A 5 -3.83 0.84 -10.82
CA LYS A 5 -4.61 1.19 -9.63
C LYS A 5 -5.97 0.48 -9.67
N PRO A 6 -6.50 -0.01 -8.53
CA PRO A 6 -7.82 -0.60 -8.52
C PRO A 6 -8.93 0.45 -8.61
N ASN A 7 -10.02 0.12 -9.31
CA ASN A 7 -11.16 1.04 -9.44
C ASN A 7 -12.02 1.06 -8.16
N LYS A 8 -12.80 2.12 -7.95
CA LYS A 8 -13.58 2.34 -6.71
C LYS A 8 -14.46 1.15 -6.31
N ASN A 9 -15.06 0.44 -7.27
CA ASN A 9 -15.96 -0.70 -7.03
C ASN A 9 -15.48 -2.01 -7.66
N GLU A 10 -14.19 -2.12 -7.99
CA GLU A 10 -13.61 -3.36 -8.54
C GLU A 10 -13.45 -4.39 -7.43
N SER A 11 -13.84 -5.63 -7.69
CA SER A 11 -13.60 -6.74 -6.77
C SER A 11 -12.10 -7.10 -6.78
N GLU A 12 -11.62 -7.72 -5.69
CA GLU A 12 -10.22 -8.17 -5.62
C GLU A 12 -9.87 -9.10 -6.78
N LYS A 13 -10.78 -10.03 -7.10
CA LYS A 13 -10.58 -11.00 -8.18
C LYS A 13 -10.43 -10.31 -9.54
N ASP A 14 -11.31 -9.36 -9.86
CA ASP A 14 -11.29 -8.66 -11.14
C ASP A 14 -10.03 -7.80 -11.27
N PHE A 15 -9.65 -7.12 -10.18
CA PHE A 15 -8.41 -6.34 -10.15
C PHE A 15 -7.19 -7.23 -10.32
N MET A 16 -7.11 -8.35 -9.59
CA MET A 16 -5.97 -9.26 -9.67
C MET A 16 -5.81 -9.83 -11.08
N GLN A 17 -6.90 -10.19 -11.75
CA GLN A 17 -6.86 -10.65 -13.14
C GLN A 17 -6.32 -9.56 -14.08
N ARG A 18 -6.81 -8.31 -13.95
CA ARG A 18 -6.35 -7.19 -14.79
C ARG A 18 -4.89 -6.83 -14.53
N CYS A 19 -4.50 -6.73 -13.26
CA CYS A 19 -3.15 -6.36 -12.86
C CYS A 19 -2.12 -7.44 -13.25
N MET A 20 -2.46 -8.72 -13.07
CA MET A 20 -1.56 -9.81 -13.44
C MET A 20 -1.44 -10.03 -14.95
N SER A 21 -2.39 -9.56 -15.75
CA SER A 21 -2.36 -9.64 -17.23
C SER A 21 -1.89 -8.34 -17.90
N ASP A 22 -1.58 -7.31 -17.11
CA ASP A 22 -1.08 -6.04 -17.63
C ASP A 22 0.27 -6.22 -18.32
N SER A 23 0.44 -5.63 -19.50
CA SER A 23 1.63 -5.84 -20.33
C SER A 23 2.91 -5.28 -19.69
N VAL A 24 2.82 -4.19 -18.92
CA VAL A 24 3.96 -3.65 -18.18
C VAL A 24 4.31 -4.60 -17.03
N MET A 25 3.30 -5.09 -16.31
CA MET A 25 3.50 -6.04 -15.21
C MET A 25 4.12 -7.36 -15.68
N VAL A 26 3.75 -7.84 -16.87
CA VAL A 26 4.31 -9.08 -17.46
C VAL A 26 5.74 -8.89 -17.97
N ASN A 27 6.07 -7.71 -18.50
CA ASN A 27 7.39 -7.45 -19.06
C ASN A 27 8.44 -7.09 -18.00
N GLU A 28 8.03 -6.43 -16.91
CA GLU A 28 8.95 -5.88 -15.90
C GLU A 28 9.06 -6.75 -14.64
N TYR A 29 8.10 -7.65 -14.38
CA TYR A 29 8.05 -8.43 -13.13
C TYR A 29 7.82 -9.92 -13.39
N ASP A 30 8.54 -10.74 -12.63
CA ASP A 30 8.29 -12.18 -12.58
C ASP A 30 6.92 -12.49 -11.97
N THR A 31 6.41 -13.70 -12.20
CA THR A 31 5.07 -14.12 -11.77
C THR A 31 4.81 -13.96 -10.28
N ASP A 32 5.79 -14.27 -9.44
CA ASP A 32 5.63 -14.15 -7.98
C ASP A 32 5.71 -12.69 -7.52
N GLN A 33 6.60 -11.91 -8.15
CA GLN A 33 6.76 -10.48 -7.87
C GLN A 33 5.51 -9.71 -8.29
N ARG A 34 4.99 -9.95 -9.50
CA ARG A 34 3.78 -9.27 -9.98
C ARG A 34 2.58 -9.61 -9.10
N PHE A 35 2.47 -10.85 -8.62
CA PHE A 35 1.41 -11.22 -7.67
C PHE A 35 1.53 -10.40 -6.38
N ALA A 36 2.72 -10.31 -5.80
CA ALA A 36 2.95 -9.52 -4.58
C ALA A 36 2.66 -8.02 -4.80
N VAL A 37 3.11 -7.44 -5.92
CA VAL A 37 2.87 -6.02 -6.27
C VAL A 37 1.38 -5.75 -6.49
N CYS A 38 0.69 -6.59 -7.26
CA CYS A 38 -0.74 -6.44 -7.48
C CYS A 38 -1.50 -6.58 -6.16
N GLN A 39 -1.15 -7.55 -5.33
CA GLN A 39 -1.81 -7.73 -4.05
C GLN A 39 -1.59 -6.53 -3.11
N ASP A 40 -0.37 -5.96 -3.05
CA ASP A 40 -0.11 -4.74 -2.27
C ASP A 40 -0.85 -3.53 -2.86
N ALA A 41 -0.93 -3.41 -4.19
CA ALA A 41 -1.67 -2.33 -4.86
C ALA A 41 -3.17 -2.36 -4.54
N PHE A 42 -3.77 -3.56 -4.48
CA PHE A 42 -5.17 -3.73 -4.06
C PHE A 42 -5.36 -3.40 -2.58
N LYS A 43 -4.50 -3.92 -1.71
CA LYS A 43 -4.57 -3.67 -0.25
C LYS A 43 -4.32 -2.21 0.10
N THR A 44 -3.45 -1.53 -0.63
CA THR A 44 -3.14 -0.10 -0.43
C THR A 44 -4.32 0.81 -0.82
N LYS A 45 -5.30 0.35 -1.61
CA LYS A 45 -6.59 1.06 -1.79
C LYS A 45 -7.29 1.31 -0.46
N LEU A 46 -7.08 0.44 0.53
CA LEU A 46 -7.70 0.53 1.85
C LEU A 46 -6.87 1.33 2.85
N ALA A 47 -5.57 1.51 2.59
CA ALA A 47 -4.70 2.31 3.43
C ALA A 47 -4.70 3.76 2.92
N GLY A 48 -5.35 4.66 3.67
CA GLY A 48 -5.10 6.10 3.54
C GLY A 48 -3.60 6.41 3.62
N GLU A 49 -3.18 7.53 3.01
CA GLU A 49 -1.80 8.01 2.85
C GLU A 49 -0.74 7.28 3.70
N LYS A 50 0.08 6.45 3.06
CA LYS A 50 1.27 5.85 3.68
C LYS A 50 2.29 6.97 3.91
N ILE A 51 2.31 7.56 5.11
CA ILE A 51 3.37 8.47 5.53
C ILE A 51 4.60 7.63 5.83
N SER A 52 5.58 7.63 4.91
CA SER A 52 6.91 7.06 5.17
C SER A 52 7.68 8.02 6.07
N PHE A 53 7.70 7.75 7.38
CA PHE A 53 8.67 8.40 8.25
C PHE A 53 10.02 7.75 8.02
N ASP A 54 10.99 8.57 7.59
CA ASP A 54 12.35 8.15 7.29
C ASP A 54 12.95 7.42 8.50
N PHE A 55 13.39 6.18 8.29
CA PHE A 55 13.66 5.21 9.35
C PHE A 55 15.08 5.42 9.89
N ASP A 56 15.32 6.52 10.59
CA ASP A 56 16.50 6.71 11.45
C ASP A 56 16.43 5.84 12.74
N GLY A 57 15.54 4.86 12.79
CA GLY A 57 15.32 3.98 13.93
C GLY A 57 14.42 4.57 15.02
N THR A 58 13.88 5.78 14.87
CA THR A 58 13.04 6.38 15.92
C THR A 58 11.78 5.56 16.22
N LEU A 59 11.14 4.92 15.22
CA LEU A 59 9.93 4.10 15.42
C LEU A 59 10.19 2.72 16.04
N THR A 60 11.44 2.21 16.08
CA THR A 60 11.76 0.98 16.83
C THR A 60 11.88 1.25 18.33
N THR A 61 12.08 2.51 18.72
CA THR A 61 12.04 2.91 20.12
C THR A 61 10.58 2.99 20.59
N LYS A 62 10.32 2.54 21.83
CA LYS A 62 9.01 2.68 22.48
C LYS A 62 8.47 4.11 22.39
N ARG A 63 9.36 5.11 22.54
CA ARG A 63 9.04 6.53 22.46
C ARG A 63 8.53 6.95 21.08
N GLY A 64 9.17 6.51 20.00
CA GLY A 64 8.73 6.85 18.65
C GLY A 64 7.40 6.17 18.29
N TYR A 65 7.22 4.92 18.69
CA TYR A 65 5.96 4.19 18.52
C TYR A 65 4.78 4.88 19.26
N GLU A 66 4.99 5.33 20.49
CA GLU A 66 3.98 6.07 21.25
C GLU A 66 3.61 7.41 20.61
N LYS A 67 4.61 8.17 20.12
CA LYS A 67 4.36 9.42 19.39
C LYS A 67 3.58 9.18 18.09
N ALA A 68 3.91 8.14 17.34
CA ALA A 68 3.17 7.78 16.12
C ALA A 68 1.70 7.45 16.42
N LYS A 69 1.44 6.67 17.49
CA LYS A 69 0.07 6.40 17.97
C LYS A 69 -0.67 7.68 18.34
N GLN A 70 -0.01 8.61 19.02
CA GLN A 70 -0.61 9.89 19.39
C GLN A 70 -0.98 10.74 18.17
N LEU A 71 -0.10 10.80 17.17
CA LEU A 71 -0.35 11.55 15.94
C LEU A 71 -1.53 10.97 15.17
N ILE A 72 -1.58 9.64 15.00
CA ILE A 72 -2.73 8.95 14.37
C ILE A 72 -4.03 9.27 15.12
N ASN A 73 -4.03 9.10 16.44
CA ASN A 73 -5.22 9.35 17.24
C ASN A 73 -5.66 10.83 17.18
N THR A 74 -4.71 11.76 17.12
CA THR A 74 -4.98 13.20 17.00
C THR A 74 -5.59 13.53 15.64
N PHE A 75 -5.06 12.93 14.58
CA PHE A 75 -5.59 13.09 13.21
C PHE A 75 -7.03 12.57 13.10
N TYR A 76 -7.33 11.40 13.67
CA TYR A 76 -8.69 10.84 13.70
C TYR A 76 -9.67 11.60 14.61
N LYS A 77 -9.18 12.42 15.55
CA LYS A 77 -10.01 13.21 16.45
C LYS A 77 -10.38 14.58 15.87
N LEU A 78 -9.71 14.98 14.79
CA LEU A 78 -9.94 16.24 14.04
C LEU A 78 -10.79 16.03 12.78
N LEU A 79 -11.11 14.78 12.44
CA LEU A 79 -12.09 14.36 11.44
C LEU A 79 -13.43 14.05 12.11
#